data_AF-A0ABC8SHV1-F1
#
_entry.id   AF-A0ABC8SHV1-F1
#
_cell.length_a   1.000
_cell.length_b   1.000
_cell.length_c   1.000
_cell.angle_alpha   90.00
_cell.angle_beta   90.00
_cell.angle_gamma   90.00
#
_symmetry.space_group_name_H-M   'P 1'
#
loop_
_entity.id
_entity.type
_entity.pdbx_description
1 polymer ?
#
loop_
_entity_poly.entity_id
_entity_poly.type
_entity_poly.pdbx_seq_one_letter_code
_entity_poly.pdbx_strand_id
1 'polypeptide(L)'
;MEEDEACLFGDVVLTSFCPRILVVSTPNYEYNVILQKSALQSQEEDPDEKNQSQSCKFRNHDHKFEWTREQFGCWASDLATRHNYTVEFSGVGGVVDVEPGFASQIAVFRRVDTTLKNADSTHNYEVLWEWSQSNM
;
A
#
# COMPACT_ATOMS: atom_id res chain seq x y z
N MET A 1 -10.47 -4.88 -2.10
CA MET A 1 -9.30 -5.14 -2.92
C MET A 1 -8.62 -6.36 -2.34
N GLU A 2 -8.77 -7.49 -3.01
CA GLU A 2 -8.01 -8.71 -2.74
C GLU A 2 -6.56 -8.55 -3.23
N GLU A 3 -5.67 -9.47 -2.87
CA GLU A 3 -4.22 -9.35 -3.16
C GLU A 3 -3.90 -9.43 -4.66
N ASP A 4 -4.62 -10.27 -5.41
CA ASP A 4 -4.53 -10.39 -6.86
C ASP A 4 -5.02 -9.13 -7.58
N GLU A 5 -6.07 -8.49 -7.06
CA GLU A 5 -6.55 -7.19 -7.55
C GLU A 5 -5.49 -6.09 -7.35
N ALA A 6 -4.68 -6.16 -6.29
CA ALA A 6 -3.56 -5.23 -6.08
C ALA A 6 -2.44 -5.41 -7.11
N CYS A 7 -2.17 -6.66 -7.53
CA CYS A 7 -1.26 -6.94 -8.64
C CYS A 7 -1.78 -6.38 -9.96
N LEU A 8 -3.06 -6.61 -10.27
CA LEU A 8 -3.71 -6.07 -11.47
C LEU A 8 -3.70 -4.54 -11.48
N PHE A 9 -3.99 -3.91 -10.33
CA PHE A 9 -3.88 -2.47 -10.16
C PHE A 9 -2.49 -1.96 -10.55
N GLY A 10 -1.43 -2.59 -10.02
CA GLY A 10 -0.06 -2.21 -10.33
C GLY A 10 0.24 -2.26 -11.83
N ASP A 11 -0.17 -3.33 -12.50
CA ASP A 11 0.04 -3.52 -13.93
C ASP A 11 -0.70 -2.46 -14.76
N VAL A 12 -1.96 -2.19 -14.43
CA VAL A 12 -2.77 -1.17 -15.13
C VAL A 12 -2.19 0.22 -14.91
N VAL A 13 -1.79 0.57 -13.69
CA VAL A 13 -1.22 1.90 -13.40
C VAL A 13 0.08 2.12 -14.16
N LEU A 14 1.02 1.17 -14.10
CA LEU A 14 2.33 1.36 -14.72
C LEU A 14 2.31 1.19 -16.24
N THR A 15 1.36 0.42 -16.81
CA THR A 15 1.26 0.20 -18.26
C THR A 15 0.34 1.20 -18.95
N SER A 16 -0.86 1.43 -18.42
CA SER A 16 -1.90 2.21 -19.10
C SER A 16 -1.81 3.69 -18.74
N PHE A 17 -1.64 4.01 -17.46
CA PHE A 17 -1.52 5.40 -17.01
C PHE A 17 -0.08 5.92 -17.12
N CYS A 18 0.92 5.02 -17.08
CA CYS A 18 2.34 5.35 -17.27
C CYS A 18 2.79 6.60 -16.48
N PRO A 19 2.53 6.73 -15.17
CA PRO A 19 2.88 7.95 -14.44
C PRO A 19 4.41 8.15 -14.38
N ARG A 20 4.90 9.39 -14.30
CA ARG A 20 6.34 9.63 -14.05
C ARG A 20 6.76 9.18 -12.66
N ILE A 21 5.88 9.37 -11.69
CA ILE A 21 6.06 9.00 -10.28
C ILE A 21 4.75 8.37 -9.81
N LEU A 22 4.85 7.21 -9.16
CA LEU A 22 3.75 6.59 -8.41
C LEU A 22 4.21 6.40 -6.97
N VAL A 23 3.37 6.79 -6.01
CA VAL A 23 3.61 6.56 -4.59
C VAL A 23 2.53 5.62 -4.08
N VAL A 24 2.94 4.48 -3.55
CA VAL A 24 2.03 3.50 -2.94
C VAL A 24 2.35 3.43 -1.46
N SER A 25 1.33 3.53 -0.62
CA SER A 25 1.45 3.32 0.82
C SER A 25 0.51 2.20 1.27
N THR A 26 0.97 1.36 2.18
CA THR A 26 0.16 0.29 2.78
C THR A 26 0.58 0.08 4.24
N PRO A 27 -0.30 -0.43 5.13
CA PRO A 27 0.11 -0.86 6.46
C PRO A 27 1.27 -1.86 6.42
N ASN A 28 2.20 -1.74 7.37
CA ASN A 28 3.15 -2.82 7.67
C ASN A 28 2.52 -3.77 8.70
N TYR A 29 2.23 -5.00 8.30
CA TYR A 29 1.62 -6.02 9.16
C TYR A 29 2.44 -6.28 10.44
N GLU A 30 3.77 -6.27 10.33
CA GLU A 30 4.68 -6.53 11.44
C GLU A 30 4.54 -5.50 12.58
N TYR A 31 4.11 -4.28 12.25
CA TYR A 31 3.93 -3.21 13.22
C TYR A 31 2.64 -3.36 14.07
N ASN A 32 1.70 -4.22 13.66
CA ASN A 32 0.42 -4.38 14.35
C ASN A 32 0.55 -4.85 15.80
N VAL A 33 1.62 -5.60 16.10
CA VAL A 33 1.89 -6.10 17.45
C VAL A 33 2.06 -4.95 18.44
N ILE A 34 2.68 -3.85 18.02
CA ILE A 34 2.85 -2.65 18.86
C ILE A 34 1.50 -2.00 19.13
N LEU A 35 0.71 -1.79 18.08
CA LEU A 35 -0.59 -1.12 18.17
C LEU A 35 -1.59 -1.91 19.03
N GLN A 36 -1.61 -3.24 18.90
CA GLN A 36 -2.51 -4.09 19.67
C GLN A 36 -2.12 -4.16 21.15
N LYS A 37 -0.82 -4.24 21.46
CA LYS A 37 -0.35 -4.18 22.85
C LYS A 37 -0.74 -2.87 23.52
N SER A 38 -0.65 -1.74 22.81
CA SER A 38 -1.09 -0.46 23.37
C SER A 38 -2.61 -0.37 23.58
N ALA A 39 -3.41 -1.04 22.76
CA ALA A 39 -4.86 -1.06 22.91
C ALA A 39 -5.32 -1.91 24.11
N LEU A 40 -4.69 -3.07 24.32
CA LEU A 40 -5.03 -3.98 25.43
C LEU A 40 -4.69 -3.41 26.81
N GLN A 41 -3.72 -2.51 26.92
CA GLN A 41 -3.41 -1.81 28.17
C GLN A 41 -4.54 -0.90 28.68
N SER A 42 -5.61 -0.70 27.89
CA SER A 42 -6.75 0.16 28.22
C SER A 42 -8.07 -0.58 28.49
N GLN A 43 -8.10 -1.91 28.39
CA GLN A 43 -9.28 -2.73 28.71
C GLN A 43 -8.97 -3.70 29.85
N GLU A 44 -9.78 -3.70 30.90
CA GLU A 44 -9.77 -4.72 31.95
C GLU A 44 -10.05 -6.09 31.29
N GLU A 45 -9.08 -7.01 31.37
CA GLU A 45 -9.09 -8.28 30.63
C GLU A 45 -10.22 -9.22 31.09
N ASP A 46 -11.06 -9.68 30.16
CA ASP A 46 -11.92 -10.86 30.33
C ASP A 46 -11.04 -12.13 30.20
N PRO A 47 -10.92 -12.95 31.27
CA PRO A 47 -10.02 -14.10 31.29
C PRO A 47 -10.36 -15.24 30.30
N ASP A 48 -11.55 -15.24 29.68
CA ASP A 48 -11.99 -16.32 28.77
C ASP A 48 -11.47 -16.19 27.32
N GLU A 49 -10.86 -15.07 26.92
CA GLU A 49 -10.29 -14.89 25.56
C GLU A 49 -8.82 -15.40 25.40
N LYS A 50 -8.25 -16.05 26.41
CA LYS A 50 -6.82 -16.46 26.43
C LYS A 50 -6.40 -17.54 25.42
N ASN A 51 -7.32 -18.11 24.64
CA ASN A 51 -7.02 -19.23 23.73
C ASN A 51 -7.23 -18.96 22.23
N GLN A 52 -7.49 -17.72 21.80
CA GLN A 52 -7.63 -17.42 20.37
C GLN A 52 -6.38 -16.77 19.77
N SER A 53 -5.49 -17.65 19.32
CA SER A 53 -4.57 -17.52 18.17
C SER A 53 -3.49 -16.42 18.20
N GLN A 54 -2.23 -16.86 18.08
CA GLN A 54 -0.99 -16.07 18.03
C GLN A 54 -0.84 -15.15 16.79
N SER A 55 -1.93 -14.84 16.08
CA SER A 55 -1.94 -14.01 14.88
C SER A 55 -2.39 -12.58 15.23
N CYS A 56 -1.59 -11.58 14.84
CA CYS A 56 -1.99 -10.19 14.95
C CYS A 56 -3.23 -9.94 14.08
N LYS A 57 -4.28 -9.33 14.63
CA LYS A 57 -5.45 -8.88 13.86
C LYS A 57 -5.05 -7.80 12.82
N PHE A 58 -5.79 -7.67 11.73
CA PHE A 58 -5.65 -6.52 10.83
C PHE A 58 -6.07 -5.22 11.53
N ARG A 59 -5.55 -4.09 11.06
CA ARG A 59 -5.84 -2.77 11.65
C ARG A 59 -7.27 -2.33 11.41
N ASN A 60 -7.88 -2.81 10.33
CA ASN A 60 -9.24 -2.50 9.94
C ASN A 60 -9.95 -3.78 9.49
N HIS A 61 -11.22 -3.93 9.87
CA HIS A 61 -12.04 -5.10 9.52
C HIS A 61 -12.27 -5.22 8.00
N ASP A 62 -12.14 -4.13 7.25
CA ASP A 62 -12.37 -4.16 5.80
C ASP A 62 -11.10 -4.48 5.00
N HIS A 63 -9.92 -4.46 5.63
CA HIS A 63 -8.69 -4.89 4.98
C HIS A 63 -8.79 -6.38 4.61
N LYS A 64 -8.47 -6.69 3.35
CA LYS A 64 -8.50 -8.06 2.83
C LYS A 64 -7.16 -8.76 3.03
N PHE A 65 -6.07 -7.99 3.05
CA PHE A 65 -4.72 -8.43 3.36
C PHE A 65 -3.93 -7.27 3.98
N GLU A 66 -2.83 -7.59 4.66
CA GLU A 66 -1.82 -6.63 5.08
C GLU A 66 -0.45 -7.28 4.89
N TRP A 67 0.44 -6.62 4.14
CA TRP A 67 1.75 -7.18 3.83
C TRP A 67 2.78 -6.92 4.94
N THR A 68 3.68 -7.89 5.11
CA THR A 68 4.98 -7.68 5.78
C THR A 68 5.88 -6.78 4.93
N ARG A 69 7.02 -6.34 5.48
CA ARG A 69 8.03 -5.58 4.74
C ARG A 69 8.59 -6.39 3.56
N GLU A 70 8.82 -7.68 3.78
CA GLU A 70 9.31 -8.59 2.76
C GLU A 70 8.30 -8.76 1.62
N GLN A 71 7.04 -9.06 1.93
CA GLN A 71 5.99 -9.25 0.93
C GLN A 71 5.79 -8.00 0.06
N PHE A 72 5.69 -6.83 0.69
CA PHE A 72 5.55 -5.56 -0.02
C PHE A 72 6.80 -5.23 -0.85
N GLY A 73 7.99 -5.50 -0.30
CA GLY A 73 9.27 -5.33 -0.98
C GLY A 73 9.38 -6.16 -2.25
N CYS A 74 9.04 -7.45 -2.17
CA CYS A 74 9.02 -8.36 -3.31
C CYS A 74 8.03 -7.90 -4.39
N TRP A 75 6.77 -7.67 -4.00
CA TRP A 75 5.72 -7.21 -4.91
C TRP A 75 6.12 -5.93 -5.67
N ALA A 76 6.62 -4.92 -4.95
CA ALA A 76 6.97 -3.64 -5.54
C ALA A 76 8.22 -3.74 -6.44
N SER A 77 9.23 -4.52 -6.04
CA SER A 77 10.46 -4.70 -6.82
C SER A 77 10.20 -5.46 -8.12
N ASP A 78 9.38 -6.51 -8.07
CA ASP A 78 8.98 -7.27 -9.25
C ASP A 78 8.16 -6.42 -10.21
N LEU A 79 7.19 -5.67 -9.67
CA LEU A 79 6.36 -4.75 -10.46
C LEU A 79 7.21 -3.67 -11.14
N ALA A 80 8.16 -3.06 -10.42
CA ALA A 80 9.04 -2.03 -10.97
C ALA A 80 9.91 -2.57 -12.12
N THR A 81 10.50 -3.75 -11.91
CA THR A 81 11.35 -4.42 -12.91
C THR A 81 10.58 -4.74 -14.18
N ARG A 82 9.35 -5.29 -14.06
CA ARG A 82 8.52 -5.66 -15.22
C ARG A 82 8.11 -4.47 -16.08
N HIS A 83 7.97 -3.28 -15.49
CA HIS A 83 7.41 -2.10 -16.16
C HIS A 83 8.41 -0.98 -16.45
N ASN A 84 9.72 -1.21 -16.26
CA ASN A 84 10.78 -0.23 -16.47
C ASN A 84 10.68 0.99 -15.54
N TYR A 85 10.47 0.73 -14.26
CA TYR A 85 10.53 1.69 -13.16
C TYR A 85 11.67 1.33 -12.20
N THR A 86 12.23 2.34 -11.53
CA THR A 86 12.97 2.12 -10.28
C THR A 86 12.00 2.22 -9.10
N VAL A 87 12.30 1.55 -7.99
CA VAL A 87 11.53 1.67 -6.75
C VAL A 87 12.45 2.00 -5.57
N GLU A 88 12.00 2.94 -4.74
CA GLU A 88 12.64 3.31 -3.47
C GLU A 88 11.66 3.04 -2.32
N PHE A 89 12.13 2.43 -1.23
CA PHE A 89 11.31 2.09 -0.08
C PHE A 89 11.51 3.07 1.08
N SER A 90 10.41 3.46 1.72
CA SER A 90 10.40 4.32 2.90
C SER A 90 9.14 4.03 3.73
N GLY A 91 8.79 4.91 4.68
CA GLY A 91 7.58 4.77 5.45
C GLY A 91 7.36 5.92 6.43
N VAL A 92 6.28 5.80 7.21
CA VAL A 92 5.87 6.78 8.22
C VAL A 92 5.52 6.06 9.53
N GLY A 93 5.88 6.69 10.65
CA GLY A 93 5.71 6.17 12.00
C GLY A 93 6.75 5.10 12.32
N GLY A 94 7.55 5.26 13.37
CA GLY A 94 8.72 4.39 13.61
C GLY A 94 9.96 4.81 12.80
N VAL A 95 10.96 3.94 12.73
CA VAL A 95 12.26 4.17 12.06
C VAL A 95 12.71 2.88 11.40
N VAL A 96 13.32 2.96 10.20
CA VAL A 96 13.68 1.78 9.38
C VAL A 96 14.59 0.77 10.09
N ASP A 97 15.59 1.23 10.84
CA ASP A 97 16.60 0.39 11.49
C ASP A 97 16.19 -0.11 12.89
N VAL A 98 14.95 0.14 13.29
CA VAL A 98 14.41 -0.28 14.59
C VAL A 98 13.23 -1.19 14.34
N GLU A 99 13.33 -2.45 14.76
CA GLU A 99 12.22 -3.39 14.68
C GLU A 99 10.95 -2.81 15.34
N PRO A 100 9.78 -2.88 14.66
CA PRO A 100 9.46 -3.61 13.42
C PRO A 100 9.54 -2.76 12.13
N GLY A 101 10.25 -1.64 12.16
CA GLY A 101 10.38 -0.69 11.06
C GLY A 101 9.27 0.35 11.08
N PHE A 102 8.83 0.79 9.89
CA PHE A 102 7.77 1.77 9.77
C PHE A 102 6.37 1.18 10.01
N ALA A 103 5.45 1.98 10.56
CA ALA A 103 4.06 1.61 10.77
C ALA A 103 3.29 1.55 9.44
N SER A 104 3.53 2.51 8.56
CA SER A 104 3.08 2.48 7.18
C SER A 104 4.29 2.42 6.27
N GLN A 105 4.33 1.45 5.37
CA GLN A 105 5.39 1.27 4.40
C GLN A 105 5.01 1.91 3.07
N ILE A 106 6.00 2.48 2.38
CA ILE A 106 5.83 3.28 1.17
C ILE A 106 6.82 2.80 0.11
N ALA A 107 6.33 2.61 -1.11
CA ALA A 107 7.14 2.38 -2.30
C ALA A 107 6.96 3.56 -3.26
N VAL A 108 8.07 4.18 -3.66
CA VAL A 108 8.12 5.28 -4.62
C VAL A 108 8.67 4.77 -5.93
N PHE A 109 7.80 4.62 -6.92
CA PHE A 109 8.17 4.21 -8.26
C PHE A 109 8.51 5.43 -9.10
N ARG A 110 9.62 5.38 -9.84
CA ARG A 110 10.03 6.42 -10.80
C ARG A 110 10.26 5.79 -12.16
N ARG A 111 9.64 6.35 -13.19
CA ARG A 111 9.75 5.83 -14.56
C ARG A 111 11.17 6.04 -15.08
N VAL A 112 11.80 4.98 -15.60
CA VAL A 112 13.17 5.07 -16.14
C VAL A 112 13.19 5.76 -17.50
N ASP A 113 12.15 5.54 -18.31
CA ASP A 113 12.03 6.12 -19.65
C ASP A 113 11.11 7.36 -19.66
N THR A 114 11.48 8.39 -20.42
CA THR A 114 10.68 9.61 -20.56
C THR A 114 9.69 9.53 -21.72
N THR A 115 9.82 8.53 -22.59
CA THR A 115 8.91 8.34 -23.73
C THR A 115 7.49 8.00 -23.25
N LEU A 116 6.53 8.81 -23.70
CA LEU A 116 5.11 8.57 -23.48
C LEU A 116 4.64 7.55 -24.51
N LYS A 117 4.14 6.41 -24.05
CA LYS A 117 3.37 5.51 -24.90
C LYS A 117 1.96 6.09 -25.02
N ASN A 118 1.47 6.27 -26.25
CA ASN A 118 0.08 6.65 -26.46
C ASN A 118 -0.80 5.50 -25.97
N ALA A 119 -1.56 5.75 -24.91
CA ALA A 119 -2.58 4.83 -24.42
C ALA A 119 -3.92 5.18 -25.08
N ASP A 120 -4.62 4.15 -25.55
CA ASP A 120 -5.97 4.32 -26.07
C ASP A 120 -6.93 4.61 -24.90
N SER A 121 -7.69 5.69 -25.01
CA SER A 121 -8.43 6.26 -23.88
C SER A 121 -9.86 5.72 -23.84
N THR A 122 -10.08 4.64 -23.10
CA THR A 122 -11.44 4.21 -22.74
C THR A 122 -11.92 4.96 -21.49
N HIS A 123 -13.01 5.71 -21.62
CA HIS A 123 -13.57 6.50 -20.52
C HIS A 123 -14.59 5.66 -19.76
N ASN A 124 -14.14 4.99 -18.70
CA ASN A 124 -15.00 4.13 -17.87
C ASN A 124 -15.45 4.84 -16.57
N TYR A 125 -15.03 6.08 -16.34
CA TYR A 125 -15.36 6.86 -15.16
C TYR A 125 -16.47 7.87 -15.45
N GLU A 126 -17.43 7.99 -14.55
CA GLU A 126 -18.44 9.04 -14.56
C GLU A 126 -17.92 10.29 -13.84
N VAL A 127 -17.94 11.43 -14.51
CA VAL A 127 -17.55 12.72 -13.91
C VAL A 127 -18.68 13.19 -12.99
N LEU A 128 -18.52 13.00 -11.69
CA LEU A 128 -19.49 13.46 -10.68
C LEU A 128 -19.41 14.98 -10.44
N TRP A 129 -18.21 15.55 -10.58
CA TRP A 129 -17.96 16.97 -10.37
C TRP A 129 -16.74 17.42 -11.17
N GLU A 130 -16.87 18.55 -11.88
CA GLU A 130 -15.80 19.18 -12.64
C GLU A 130 -15.74 20.67 -12.29
N TRP A 131 -14.52 21.17 -12.12
CA TRP A 131 -14.26 22.58 -11.90
C TRP A 131 -13.16 23.04 -12.86
N SER A 132 -13.39 24.19 -13.49
CA SER A 132 -12.38 24.89 -14.28
C SER A 132 -12.36 26.36 -13.91
N GLN A 133 -11.18 26.98 -13.95
CA GLN A 133 -11.01 28.41 -13.65
C GLN A 133 -11.85 29.30 -14.58
N SER A 134 -12.16 28.82 -15.78
CA SER A 134 -13.04 29.45 -16.79
C SER A 134 -14.53 29.45 -16.44
N ASN A 135 -14.96 28.72 -15.40
CA ASN A 135 -16.35 28.68 -14.95
C ASN A 135 -16.64 29.71 -13.82
N MET A 136 -15.82 30.75 -13.70
CA MET A 136 -16.04 31.95 -12.86
C MET A 136 -16.31 33.17 -13.74
#